data_AF-A0A6H0XVT3-F1
#
_entry.id   AF-A0A6H0XVT3-F1
#
_cell.length_a   1.000
_cell.length_b   1.000
_cell.length_c   1.000
_cell.angle_alpha   90.00
_cell.angle_beta   90.00
_cell.angle_gamma   90.00
#
_symmetry.space_group_name_H-M   'P 1'
#
loop_
_entity.id
_entity.type
_entity.pdbx_description
1 polymer ?
#
loop_
_entity_poly.entity_id
_entity_poly.type
_entity_poly.pdbx_seq_one_letter_code
_entity_poly.pdbx_strand_id
1 'polypeptide(L)'
;MSFTYTVEHVSDEKTTTRPSTFSNPHLNPSAIKYTLDPQVERFHRSLPDTNETKLHSLPAIAAELGFAHVFVKDESQRFGLPSFKPTGASWAVYKTLCQRTKLSTDVPIEQLKKALSRETDIKLVTCTAGNWGRAVSRIATLLDVKATVYVFGAAPESTQNLIRKDGGIVKYIPGVPYDEVLALAAAEAQDTGAMLIVDVNVEGCGDVPRTSLLAPTSGEGGRRRTRSSGIDQGSAP
;
A
#
# COMPACT_ATOMS: atom_id res chain seq x y z
N MET A 1 11.05 -8.52 -30.51
CA MET A 1 11.44 -9.87 -30.04
C MET A 1 10.82 -10.08 -28.67
N SER A 2 10.02 -11.13 -28.47
CA SER A 2 9.49 -11.48 -27.15
C SER A 2 10.56 -12.25 -26.40
N PHE A 3 11.19 -11.63 -25.41
CA PHE A 3 12.11 -12.34 -24.51
C PHE A 3 11.28 -13.26 -23.61
N THR A 4 11.72 -14.49 -23.41
CA THR A 4 11.16 -15.39 -22.40
C THR A 4 12.19 -15.60 -21.30
N TYR A 5 11.72 -15.89 -20.10
CA TYR A 5 12.57 -16.28 -18.99
C TYR A 5 11.98 -17.51 -18.30
N THR A 6 12.86 -18.37 -17.84
CA THR A 6 12.50 -19.60 -17.13
C THR A 6 12.41 -19.29 -15.64
N VAL A 7 11.29 -19.63 -15.03
CA VAL A 7 11.05 -19.44 -13.60
C VAL A 7 10.85 -20.81 -12.97
N GLU A 8 11.60 -21.09 -11.91
CA GLU A 8 11.40 -22.26 -11.08
C GLU A 8 10.45 -21.89 -9.95
N HIS A 9 9.39 -22.67 -9.78
CA HIS A 9 8.42 -22.44 -8.73
C HIS A 9 8.95 -23.02 -7.41
N VAL A 10 8.97 -22.17 -6.37
CA VAL A 10 9.73 -22.41 -5.13
C VAL A 10 9.21 -23.60 -4.32
N SER A 11 7.95 -24.00 -4.48
CA SER A 11 7.34 -25.07 -3.67
C SER A 11 7.40 -26.46 -4.29
N ASP A 12 7.54 -26.57 -5.62
CA ASP A 12 7.46 -27.84 -6.37
C ASP A 12 8.59 -28.01 -7.39
N GLU A 13 9.59 -27.11 -7.39
CA GLU A 13 10.75 -27.08 -8.29
C GLU A 13 10.37 -27.10 -9.79
N LYS A 14 9.11 -26.81 -10.08
CA LYS A 14 8.58 -26.91 -11.43
C LYS A 14 8.99 -25.69 -12.22
N THR A 15 9.72 -25.93 -13.30
CA THR A 15 10.16 -24.86 -14.18
C THR A 15 9.08 -24.51 -15.20
N THR A 16 8.78 -23.22 -15.32
CA THR A 16 7.81 -22.67 -16.25
C THR A 16 8.44 -21.55 -17.06
N THR A 17 8.32 -21.62 -18.38
CA THR A 17 8.74 -20.53 -19.28
C THR A 17 7.65 -19.46 -19.31
N ARG A 18 8.01 -18.21 -19.03
CA ARG A 18 7.08 -17.07 -19.09
C ARG A 18 7.57 -16.01 -20.06
N PRO A 19 6.66 -15.33 -20.79
CA PRO A 19 7.04 -14.17 -21.58
C PRO A 19 7.44 -13.01 -20.65
N SER A 20 8.47 -12.26 -21.04
CA SER A 20 8.90 -11.01 -20.37
C SER A 20 7.87 -9.90 -20.46
N THR A 21 6.97 -9.98 -21.43
CA THR A 21 5.95 -8.97 -21.70
C THR A 21 4.61 -9.66 -21.95
N PHE A 22 3.58 -9.18 -21.28
CA PHE A 22 2.20 -9.57 -21.55
C PHE A 22 1.54 -8.40 -22.30
N SER A 23 1.11 -8.64 -23.53
CA SER A 23 0.29 -7.69 -24.28
C SER A 23 -1.17 -8.08 -24.11
N ASN A 24 -2.01 -7.17 -23.62
CA ASN A 24 -3.45 -7.36 -23.59
C ASN A 24 -4.05 -6.71 -24.85
N PRO A 25 -4.35 -7.47 -25.92
CA PRO A 25 -4.90 -6.92 -27.16
C PRO A 25 -6.32 -6.35 -26.99
N HIS A 26 -6.99 -6.68 -25.89
CA HIS A 26 -8.32 -6.17 -25.54
C HIS A 26 -8.26 -4.93 -24.65
N LEU A 27 -7.07 -4.47 -24.25
CA LEU A 27 -6.94 -3.20 -23.54
C LEU A 27 -7.32 -2.08 -24.50
N ASN A 28 -8.43 -1.40 -24.22
CA ASN A 28 -8.75 -0.13 -24.85
C ASN A 28 -8.23 1.01 -23.96
N PRO A 29 -7.10 1.68 -24.27
CA PRO A 29 -6.54 2.73 -23.43
C PRO A 29 -7.49 3.92 -23.25
N SER A 30 -8.32 4.21 -24.26
CA SER A 30 -9.33 5.27 -24.20
C SER A 30 -10.48 4.97 -23.23
N ALA A 31 -10.68 3.69 -22.88
CA ALA A 31 -11.65 3.27 -21.88
C ALA A 31 -11.10 3.41 -20.44
N ILE A 32 -9.78 3.55 -20.26
CA ILE A 32 -9.17 3.74 -18.95
C ILE A 32 -9.31 5.20 -18.53
N LYS A 33 -10.38 5.51 -17.80
CA LYS A 33 -10.54 6.80 -17.14
C LYS A 33 -9.85 6.75 -15.77
N TYR A 34 -8.63 7.25 -15.69
CA TYR A 34 -8.00 7.56 -14.41
C TYR A 34 -8.69 8.78 -13.81
N THR A 35 -9.69 8.54 -12.97
CA THR A 35 -10.32 9.61 -12.19
C THR A 35 -9.68 9.58 -10.82
N LEU A 36 -8.88 10.59 -10.51
CA LEU A 36 -8.40 10.79 -9.15
C LEU A 36 -9.59 11.07 -8.27
N ASP A 37 -9.71 10.35 -7.17
CA ASP A 37 -10.60 10.76 -6.10
C ASP A 37 -9.92 11.91 -5.33
N PRO A 38 -10.43 13.16 -5.41
CA PRO A 38 -9.83 14.29 -4.70
C PRO A 38 -9.89 14.13 -3.18
N GLN A 39 -10.71 13.21 -2.64
CA GLN A 39 -10.69 12.88 -1.22
C GLN A 39 -9.38 12.20 -0.81
N VAL A 40 -8.84 11.31 -1.65
CA VAL A 40 -7.61 10.57 -1.35
C VAL A 40 -6.43 11.54 -1.27
N GLU A 41 -6.28 12.44 -2.24
CA GLU A 41 -5.20 13.43 -2.23
C GLU A 41 -5.33 14.38 -1.02
N ARG A 42 -6.54 14.89 -0.73
CA ARG A 42 -6.77 15.77 0.42
C ARG A 42 -6.45 15.07 1.74
N PHE A 43 -6.85 13.81 1.88
CA PHE A 43 -6.52 12.99 3.05
C PHE A 43 -5.01 12.83 3.21
N HIS A 44 -4.30 12.38 2.17
CA HIS A 44 -2.84 12.18 2.27
C HIS A 44 -2.10 13.47 2.55
N ARG A 45 -2.54 14.60 2.00
CA ARG A 45 -1.98 15.93 2.32
C ARG A 45 -2.16 16.34 3.79
N SER A 46 -3.18 15.80 4.47
CA SER A 46 -3.44 16.07 5.89
C SER A 46 -2.61 15.23 6.85
N LEU A 47 -1.95 14.16 6.38
CA LEU A 47 -1.11 13.32 7.21
C LEU A 47 0.21 14.04 7.58
N PRO A 48 0.78 13.74 8.76
CA PRO A 48 2.10 14.22 9.13
C PRO A 48 3.20 13.59 8.25
N ASP A 49 4.40 14.16 8.34
CA ASP A 49 5.60 13.80 7.56
C ASP A 49 5.49 14.12 6.05
N THR A 50 6.57 13.84 5.31
CA THR A 50 6.71 14.25 3.91
C THR A 50 5.73 13.50 2.99
N ASN A 51 4.74 14.25 2.48
CA ASN A 51 3.70 13.75 1.58
C ASN A 51 4.11 13.73 0.10
N GLU A 52 5.26 14.30 -0.26
CA GLU A 52 5.82 14.23 -1.62
C GLU A 52 7.23 13.63 -1.62
N THR A 53 7.38 12.43 -2.18
CA THR A 53 8.68 11.79 -2.34
C THR A 53 9.40 12.22 -3.61
N LYS A 54 10.73 12.11 -3.61
CA LYS A 54 11.57 12.49 -4.74
C LYS A 54 11.36 11.57 -5.95
N LEU A 55 11.43 12.17 -7.14
CA LEU A 55 11.61 11.45 -8.41
C LEU A 55 13.02 11.76 -8.88
N HIS A 56 13.89 10.75 -8.90
CA HIS A 56 15.26 10.89 -9.39
C HIS A 56 15.29 10.66 -10.90
N SER A 57 15.95 11.54 -11.65
CA SER A 57 16.29 11.31 -13.05
C SER A 57 17.65 10.63 -13.14
N LEU A 58 17.77 9.59 -13.96
CA LEU A 58 18.98 8.79 -14.12
C LEU A 58 19.46 8.81 -15.58
N PRO A 59 20.00 9.95 -16.08
CA PRO A 59 20.38 10.09 -17.48
C PRO A 59 21.53 9.16 -17.89
N ALA A 60 22.49 8.88 -17.00
CA ALA A 60 23.59 7.95 -17.28
C ALA A 60 23.07 6.52 -17.56
N ILE A 61 22.15 6.04 -16.73
CA ILE A 61 21.49 4.73 -16.91
C ILE A 61 20.62 4.73 -18.17
N ALA A 62 19.94 5.84 -18.47
CA ALA A 62 19.15 5.97 -19.69
C ALA A 62 20.04 5.82 -20.94
N ALA A 63 21.20 6.49 -20.97
CA ALA A 63 22.17 6.38 -22.05
C ALA A 63 22.76 4.97 -22.19
N GLU A 64 23.14 4.35 -21.06
CA GLU A 64 23.68 2.98 -21.04
C GLU A 64 22.68 1.95 -21.61
N LEU A 65 21.40 2.09 -21.27
CA LEU A 65 20.35 1.15 -21.68
C LEU A 65 19.67 1.51 -23.02
N GLY A 66 20.01 2.65 -23.62
CA GLY A 66 19.38 3.13 -24.85
C GLY A 66 17.94 3.63 -24.69
N PHE A 67 17.54 4.04 -23.47
CA PHE A 67 16.23 4.65 -23.22
C PHE A 67 16.31 6.18 -23.27
N ALA A 68 15.21 6.84 -23.69
CA ALA A 68 15.15 8.30 -23.68
C ALA A 68 15.23 8.87 -22.26
N HIS A 69 14.55 8.23 -21.31
CA HIS A 69 14.56 8.63 -19.90
C HIS A 69 14.42 7.43 -18.98
N VAL A 70 15.11 7.49 -17.84
CA VAL A 70 14.92 6.57 -16.71
C VAL A 70 14.68 7.41 -15.47
N PHE A 71 13.64 7.05 -14.71
CA PHE A 71 13.29 7.69 -13.46
C PHE A 71 13.11 6.66 -12.35
N VAL A 72 13.51 7.03 -11.12
CA VAL A 72 13.24 6.24 -9.92
C VAL A 72 12.40 7.07 -8.97
N LYS A 73 11.23 6.55 -8.62
CA LYS A 73 10.44 7.11 -7.52
C LYS A 73 10.96 6.58 -6.20
N ASP A 74 11.40 7.50 -5.35
CA ASP A 74 12.02 7.18 -4.07
C ASP A 74 11.01 7.15 -2.93
N GLU A 75 10.41 5.99 -2.68
CA GLU A 75 9.41 5.81 -1.61
C GLU A 75 10.05 5.47 -0.25
N SER A 76 11.36 5.70 -0.07
CA SER A 76 12.11 5.35 1.16
C SER A 76 11.80 6.26 2.37
N GLN A 77 11.06 7.34 2.18
CA GLN A 77 10.70 8.29 3.24
C GLN A 77 9.19 8.61 3.29
N ARG A 78 8.38 7.82 2.59
CA ARG A 78 6.95 8.04 2.45
C ARG A 78 6.27 8.01 3.82
N PHE A 79 5.70 9.14 4.25
CA PHE A 79 5.08 9.29 5.57
C PHE A 79 5.97 8.80 6.73
N GLY A 80 7.28 9.07 6.63
CA GLY A 80 8.26 8.67 7.67
C GLY A 80 8.53 7.15 7.74
N LEU A 81 8.12 6.39 6.72
CA LEU A 81 8.34 4.93 6.63
C LEU A 81 9.10 4.57 5.33
N PRO A 82 9.97 3.55 5.36
CA PRO A 82 10.81 3.14 4.23
C PRO A 82 10.07 2.26 3.21
N SER A 83 8.86 2.64 2.83
CA SER A 83 8.08 1.95 1.79
C SER A 83 6.90 2.78 1.31
N PHE A 84 6.34 2.44 0.16
CA PHE A 84 5.11 3.05 -0.36
C PHE A 84 3.82 2.58 0.33
N LYS A 85 3.88 1.50 1.14
CA LYS A 85 2.70 0.86 1.76
C LYS A 85 1.84 1.79 2.64
N PRO A 86 2.37 2.84 3.31
CA PRO A 86 1.51 3.70 4.12
C PRO A 86 0.52 4.51 3.30
N THR A 87 0.72 4.72 2.01
CA THR A 87 -0.29 5.36 1.14
C THR A 87 -1.60 4.56 1.12
N GLY A 88 -1.52 3.24 0.87
CA GLY A 88 -2.70 2.38 0.85
C GLY A 88 -3.23 2.07 2.25
N ALA A 89 -2.34 1.76 3.19
CA ALA A 89 -2.73 1.37 4.55
C ALA A 89 -3.41 2.51 5.31
N SER A 90 -2.88 3.74 5.21
CA SER A 90 -3.48 4.90 5.89
C SER A 90 -4.90 5.17 5.41
N TRP A 91 -5.11 5.11 4.10
CA TRP A 91 -6.42 5.34 3.50
C TRP A 91 -7.42 4.21 3.83
N ALA A 92 -6.98 2.95 3.81
CA ALA A 92 -7.81 1.83 4.22
C ALA A 92 -8.27 1.98 5.68
N VAL A 93 -7.34 2.23 6.60
CA VAL A 93 -7.64 2.45 8.02
C VAL A 93 -8.58 3.64 8.21
N TYR A 94 -8.28 4.78 7.60
CA TYR A 94 -9.12 5.99 7.70
C TYR A 94 -10.54 5.73 7.22
N LYS A 95 -10.72 5.09 6.05
CA LYS A 95 -12.05 4.81 5.49
C LYS A 95 -12.83 3.85 6.39
N THR A 96 -12.21 2.76 6.82
CA THR A 96 -12.84 1.77 7.69
C THR A 96 -13.28 2.38 9.02
N LEU A 97 -12.45 3.25 9.61
CA LEU A 97 -12.79 3.94 10.86
C LEU A 97 -13.87 5.02 10.68
N CYS A 98 -13.88 5.75 9.55
CA CYS A 98 -14.98 6.65 9.21
C CYS A 98 -16.31 5.90 9.10
N GLN A 99 -16.32 4.76 8.40
CA GLN A 99 -17.50 3.91 8.31
C GLN A 99 -17.96 3.42 9.70
N ARG A 100 -17.02 2.94 10.54
CA ARG A 100 -17.32 2.46 11.90
C ARG A 100 -17.89 3.55 12.82
N THR A 101 -17.48 4.80 12.62
CA THR A 101 -17.92 5.98 13.37
C THR A 101 -19.06 6.75 12.68
N LYS A 102 -19.56 6.25 11.54
CA LYS A 102 -20.59 6.89 10.70
C LYS A 102 -20.23 8.32 10.26
N LEU A 103 -18.94 8.61 10.11
CA LEU A 103 -18.43 9.84 9.53
C LEU A 103 -18.27 9.68 8.01
N SER A 104 -18.39 10.80 7.29
CA SER A 104 -18.04 10.87 5.87
C SER A 104 -16.53 10.82 5.67
N THR A 105 -16.09 10.35 4.51
CA THR A 105 -14.66 10.16 4.15
C THR A 105 -13.98 11.44 3.64
N ASP A 106 -14.56 12.59 3.94
CA ASP A 106 -14.04 13.93 3.62
C ASP A 106 -13.71 14.75 4.87
N VAL A 107 -13.89 14.18 6.07
CA VAL A 107 -13.56 14.85 7.33
C VAL A 107 -12.05 14.85 7.58
N PRO A 108 -11.48 15.89 8.21
CA PRO A 108 -10.09 15.86 8.64
C PRO A 108 -9.79 14.69 9.58
N ILE A 109 -8.57 14.14 9.52
CA ILE A 109 -8.16 13.02 10.37
C ILE A 109 -8.31 13.32 11.88
N GLU A 110 -8.14 14.58 12.29
CA GLU A 110 -8.36 15.05 13.66
C GLU A 110 -9.82 14.92 14.11
N GLN A 111 -10.78 15.12 13.20
CA GLN A 111 -12.21 14.94 13.51
C GLN A 111 -12.53 13.47 13.71
N LEU A 112 -11.95 12.58 12.90
CA LEU A 112 -12.04 11.15 13.10
C LEU A 112 -11.42 10.76 14.46
N LYS A 113 -10.20 11.24 14.77
CA LYS A 113 -9.53 10.99 16.06
C LYS A 113 -10.40 11.40 17.25
N LYS A 114 -11.03 12.58 17.18
CA LYS A 114 -11.97 13.06 18.22
C LYS A 114 -13.23 12.22 18.34
N ALA A 115 -13.73 11.64 17.26
CA ALA A 115 -14.86 10.71 17.32
C ALA A 115 -14.44 9.38 17.96
N LEU A 116 -13.26 8.87 17.60
CA LEU A 116 -12.69 7.64 18.16
C LEU A 116 -12.40 7.75 19.65
N SER A 117 -12.06 8.93 20.17
CA SER A 117 -11.83 9.11 21.61
C SER A 117 -13.06 8.87 22.49
N ARG A 118 -14.25 8.74 21.89
CA ARG A 118 -15.51 8.42 22.58
C ARG A 118 -15.84 6.92 22.53
N GLU A 119 -15.05 6.15 21.80
CA GLU A 119 -15.26 4.72 21.52
C GLU A 119 -14.08 3.93 22.08
N THR A 120 -14.30 3.06 23.06
CA THR A 120 -13.20 2.33 23.73
C THR A 120 -12.85 0.99 23.07
N ASP A 121 -13.75 0.46 22.25
CA ASP A 121 -13.70 -0.95 21.82
C ASP A 121 -13.22 -1.13 20.38
N ILE A 122 -12.88 -0.04 19.70
CA ILE A 122 -12.41 -0.06 18.32
C ILE A 122 -10.96 -0.57 18.27
N LYS A 123 -10.75 -1.66 17.51
CA LYS A 123 -9.44 -2.30 17.32
C LYS A 123 -9.26 -2.70 15.87
N LEU A 124 -8.01 -2.73 15.42
CA LEU A 124 -7.63 -3.21 14.10
C LEU A 124 -6.88 -4.53 14.22
N VAL A 125 -7.03 -5.38 13.21
CA VAL A 125 -6.20 -6.59 13.04
C VAL A 125 -5.73 -6.68 11.60
N THR A 126 -4.50 -7.15 11.41
CA THR A 126 -3.89 -7.32 10.08
C THR A 126 -2.89 -8.48 10.10
N CYS A 127 -2.47 -8.93 8.91
CA CYS A 127 -1.34 -9.84 8.74
C CYS A 127 -0.30 -9.27 7.76
N THR A 128 1.00 -9.53 8.00
CA THR A 128 2.08 -9.07 7.11
C THR A 128 3.39 -9.82 7.32
N ALA A 129 4.28 -9.77 6.34
CA ALA A 129 5.70 -10.08 6.53
C ALA A 129 6.57 -8.83 6.77
N GLY A 130 6.00 -7.62 6.82
CA GLY A 130 6.76 -6.40 7.10
C GLY A 130 6.02 -5.07 6.90
N ASN A 131 6.21 -4.43 5.75
CA ASN A 131 5.87 -3.01 5.53
C ASN A 131 4.39 -2.66 5.75
N TRP A 132 3.45 -3.56 5.42
CA TRP A 132 2.02 -3.30 5.63
C TRP A 132 1.68 -3.16 7.11
N GLY A 133 2.13 -4.09 7.95
CA GLY A 133 1.89 -4.04 9.40
C GLY A 133 2.54 -2.83 10.06
N ARG A 134 3.72 -2.41 9.62
CA ARG A 134 4.32 -1.14 10.08
C ARG A 134 3.45 0.06 9.74
N ALA A 135 2.95 0.12 8.51
CA ALA A 135 2.09 1.20 8.05
C ALA A 135 0.75 1.24 8.79
N VAL A 136 0.09 0.10 8.97
CA VAL A 136 -1.15 -0.03 9.75
C VAL A 136 -0.92 0.37 11.20
N SER A 137 0.18 -0.09 11.82
CA SER A 137 0.52 0.26 13.21
C SER A 137 0.73 1.76 13.38
N ARG A 138 1.44 2.39 12.45
CA ARG A 138 1.71 3.83 12.50
C ARG A 138 0.43 4.66 12.42
N ILE A 139 -0.46 4.35 11.48
CA ILE A 139 -1.72 5.09 11.34
C ILE A 139 -2.68 4.81 12.51
N ALA A 140 -2.69 3.57 13.03
CA ALA A 140 -3.47 3.22 14.21
C ALA A 140 -3.00 4.03 15.43
N THR A 141 -1.68 4.13 15.62
CA THR A 141 -1.07 4.96 16.66
C THR A 141 -1.41 6.44 16.50
N LEU A 142 -1.39 6.98 15.27
CA LEU A 142 -1.80 8.37 15.01
C LEU A 142 -3.25 8.64 15.47
N LEU A 143 -4.13 7.64 15.31
CA LEU A 143 -5.56 7.71 15.63
C LEU A 143 -5.91 7.21 17.04
N ASP A 144 -4.91 6.87 17.87
CA ASP A 144 -5.06 6.27 19.20
C ASP A 144 -5.88 4.96 19.21
N VAL A 145 -5.79 4.17 18.14
CA VAL A 145 -6.44 2.85 17.99
C VAL A 145 -5.40 1.74 18.09
N LYS A 146 -5.73 0.63 18.77
CA LYS A 146 -4.84 -0.53 18.87
C LYS A 146 -4.88 -1.35 17.58
N ALA A 147 -3.71 -1.80 17.12
CA ALA A 147 -3.58 -2.69 15.97
C ALA A 147 -2.84 -3.99 16.35
N THR A 148 -3.52 -5.13 16.24
CA THR A 148 -2.90 -6.46 16.28
C THR A 148 -2.31 -6.77 14.91
N VAL A 149 -1.04 -7.18 14.87
CA VAL A 149 -0.32 -7.50 13.64
C VAL A 149 0.16 -8.94 13.70
N TYR A 150 -0.50 -9.81 12.95
CA TYR A 150 -0.02 -11.16 12.71
C TYR A 150 1.18 -11.12 11.76
N VAL A 151 2.33 -11.61 12.23
CA VAL A 151 3.55 -11.68 11.43
C VAL A 151 3.80 -13.13 11.04
N PHE A 152 3.98 -13.39 9.75
CA PHE A 152 4.11 -14.76 9.22
C PHE A 152 5.47 -15.03 8.58
N GLY A 153 5.70 -16.29 8.22
CA GLY A 153 6.89 -16.72 7.49
C GLY A 153 8.18 -16.57 8.29
N ALA A 154 9.28 -16.27 7.61
CA ALA A 154 10.62 -16.08 8.19
C ALA A 154 10.94 -14.61 8.49
N ALA A 155 9.92 -13.79 8.79
CA ALA A 155 10.12 -12.37 9.06
C ALA A 155 11.09 -12.16 10.23
N PRO A 156 12.25 -11.49 10.01
CA PRO A 156 13.26 -11.30 11.04
C PRO A 156 12.70 -10.59 12.27
N GLU A 157 13.27 -10.86 13.44
CA GLU A 157 12.88 -10.19 14.68
C GLU A 157 13.04 -8.66 14.59
N SER A 158 14.03 -8.18 13.82
CA SER A 158 14.19 -6.75 13.53
C SER A 158 12.95 -6.14 12.87
N THR A 159 12.30 -6.84 11.93
CA THR A 159 11.04 -6.41 11.32
C THR A 159 9.91 -6.37 12.33
N GLN A 160 9.81 -7.38 13.20
CA GLN A 160 8.82 -7.41 14.28
C GLN A 160 9.01 -6.24 15.25
N ASN A 161 10.26 -5.94 15.62
CA ASN A 161 10.60 -4.83 16.50
C ASN A 161 10.28 -3.47 15.87
N LEU A 162 10.45 -3.32 14.55
CA LEU A 162 10.01 -2.12 13.84
C LEU A 162 8.48 -1.95 13.89
N ILE A 163 7.71 -3.04 13.76
CA ILE A 163 6.24 -2.99 13.92
C ILE A 163 5.86 -2.58 15.34
N ARG A 164 6.50 -3.17 16.37
CA ARG A 164 6.28 -2.78 17.78
C ARG A 164 6.62 -1.31 18.03
N LYS A 165 7.73 -0.83 17.46
CA LYS A 165 8.16 0.58 17.56
C LYS A 165 7.15 1.52 16.89
N ASP A 166 6.49 1.08 15.83
CA ASP A 166 5.41 1.81 15.16
C ASP A 166 4.05 1.66 15.89
N GLY A 167 4.01 0.99 17.06
CA GLY A 167 2.84 0.86 17.94
C GLY A 167 2.00 -0.40 17.77
N GLY A 168 2.44 -1.34 16.92
CA GLY A 168 1.71 -2.58 16.66
C GLY A 168 1.89 -3.64 17.74
N ILE A 169 0.81 -4.37 18.04
CA ILE A 169 0.83 -5.55 18.91
C ILE A 169 1.16 -6.77 18.04
N VAL A 170 2.40 -7.23 18.07
CA VAL A 170 2.86 -8.32 17.19
C VAL A 170 2.47 -9.69 17.73
N LYS A 171 1.80 -10.50 16.89
CA LYS A 171 1.60 -11.94 17.05
C LYS A 171 2.39 -12.68 15.98
N TYR A 172 3.55 -13.22 16.32
CA TYR A 172 4.40 -13.92 15.36
C TYR A 172 4.01 -15.40 15.23
N ILE A 173 3.76 -15.85 14.00
CA ILE A 173 3.39 -17.22 13.64
C ILE A 173 4.48 -17.77 12.71
N PRO A 174 5.54 -18.39 13.26
CA PRO A 174 6.71 -18.82 12.50
C PRO A 174 6.36 -19.94 11.51
N GLY A 175 6.89 -19.85 10.29
CA GLY A 175 6.82 -20.94 9.31
C GLY A 175 5.44 -21.21 8.69
N VAL A 176 4.43 -20.42 9.05
CA VAL A 176 3.07 -20.57 8.51
C VAL A 176 2.92 -19.68 7.26
N PRO A 177 2.29 -20.20 6.18
CA PRO A 177 2.08 -19.45 4.94
C PRO A 177 1.07 -18.31 5.12
N TYR A 178 1.05 -17.39 4.15
CA TYR A 178 0.24 -16.18 4.19
C TYR A 178 -1.26 -16.46 4.41
N ASP A 179 -1.84 -17.38 3.64
CA ASP A 179 -3.29 -17.64 3.63
C ASP A 179 -3.79 -18.16 4.98
N GLU A 180 -3.00 -19.03 5.64
CA GLU A 180 -3.32 -19.54 6.97
C GLU A 180 -3.25 -18.44 8.04
N VAL A 181 -2.25 -17.56 7.97
CA VAL A 181 -2.15 -16.44 8.91
C VAL A 181 -3.23 -15.37 8.65
N LEU A 182 -3.62 -15.18 7.39
CA LEU A 182 -4.78 -14.36 7.03
C LEU A 182 -6.06 -14.92 7.64
N ALA A 183 -6.27 -16.24 7.60
CA ALA A 183 -7.41 -16.89 8.24
C ALA A 183 -7.41 -16.69 9.77
N LEU A 184 -6.24 -16.75 10.43
CA LEU A 184 -6.12 -16.44 11.87
C LEU A 184 -6.49 -14.99 12.18
N ALA A 185 -6.03 -14.03 11.38
CA ALA A 185 -6.36 -12.62 11.54
C ALA A 185 -7.86 -12.36 11.32
N ALA A 186 -8.47 -13.03 10.33
CA ALA A 186 -9.90 -12.94 10.05
C ALA A 186 -10.74 -13.57 11.17
N ALA A 187 -10.31 -14.70 11.73
CA ALA A 187 -10.95 -15.31 12.90
C ALA A 187 -10.91 -14.37 14.12
N GLU A 188 -9.77 -13.73 14.41
CA GLU A 188 -9.70 -12.72 15.48
C GLU A 188 -10.65 -11.55 15.22
N ALA A 189 -10.75 -11.08 13.97
CA ALA A 189 -11.69 -10.02 13.60
C ALA A 189 -13.14 -10.42 13.91
N GLN A 190 -13.52 -11.65 13.55
CA GLN A 190 -14.85 -12.20 13.81
C GLN A 190 -15.14 -12.37 15.31
N ASP A 191 -14.19 -12.94 16.06
CA ASP A 191 -14.37 -13.28 17.48
C ASP A 191 -14.37 -12.04 18.38
N THR A 192 -13.60 -11.01 18.03
CA THR A 192 -13.37 -9.83 18.88
C THR A 192 -14.09 -8.57 18.40
N GLY A 193 -14.64 -8.59 17.18
CA GLY A 193 -15.17 -7.39 16.53
C GLY A 193 -14.10 -6.40 16.05
N ALA A 194 -12.81 -6.78 16.06
CA ALA A 194 -11.75 -5.99 15.46
C ALA A 194 -11.95 -5.88 13.94
N MET A 195 -11.56 -4.76 13.34
CA MET A 195 -11.67 -4.58 11.90
C MET A 195 -10.42 -5.13 11.21
N LEU A 196 -10.63 -6.05 10.27
CA LEU A 196 -9.56 -6.62 9.45
C LEU A 196 -9.09 -5.62 8.40
N ILE A 197 -7.79 -5.32 8.37
CA ILE A 197 -7.15 -4.39 7.43
C ILE A 197 -6.08 -5.13 6.64
N VAL A 198 -6.33 -5.45 5.37
CA VAL A 198 -5.40 -6.20 4.51
C VAL A 198 -5.23 -5.54 3.15
N ASP A 199 -4.12 -5.81 2.47
CA ASP A 199 -3.80 -5.23 1.16
C ASP A 199 -4.23 -6.11 -0.03
N VAL A 200 -4.97 -7.18 0.25
CA VAL A 200 -5.58 -8.07 -0.73
C VAL A 200 -7.10 -7.95 -0.69
N ASN A 201 -7.76 -8.35 -1.79
CA ASN A 201 -9.20 -8.45 -1.81
C ASN A 201 -9.62 -9.78 -1.16
N VAL A 202 -10.46 -9.73 -0.12
CA VAL A 202 -10.97 -10.92 0.58
C VAL A 202 -12.48 -10.97 0.37
N GLU A 203 -12.97 -12.07 -0.22
CA GLU A 203 -14.42 -12.27 -0.40
C GLU A 203 -15.15 -12.24 0.94
N GLY A 204 -16.30 -11.54 0.99
CA GLY A 204 -17.10 -11.43 2.21
C GLY A 204 -16.57 -10.45 3.26
N CYS A 205 -15.36 -9.91 3.10
CA CYS A 205 -14.88 -8.79 3.91
C CYS A 205 -15.33 -7.49 3.22
N GLY A 206 -16.36 -6.83 3.79
CA GLY A 206 -16.99 -5.65 3.18
C GLY A 206 -15.98 -4.64 2.66
N ASP A 207 -16.21 -4.13 1.44
CA ASP A 207 -15.36 -3.21 0.66
C ASP A 207 -14.05 -2.77 1.34
N VAL A 208 -13.07 -3.68 1.47
CA VAL A 208 -11.67 -3.24 1.64
C VAL A 208 -11.42 -2.36 0.43
N PRO A 209 -11.23 -1.05 0.61
CA PRO A 209 -11.45 -0.17 -0.50
C PRO A 209 -10.37 -0.44 -1.55
N ARG A 210 -10.79 -0.77 -2.79
CA ARG A 210 -9.96 -1.06 -3.99
C ARG A 210 -8.77 -0.10 -4.19
N THR A 211 -8.77 1.02 -3.50
CA THR A 211 -7.68 1.98 -3.32
C THR A 211 -6.40 1.47 -2.65
N SER A 212 -6.32 0.26 -2.06
CA SER A 212 -5.00 -0.31 -1.68
C SER A 212 -4.06 -0.45 -2.88
N LEU A 213 -4.64 -0.61 -4.09
CA LEU A 213 -3.96 -0.65 -5.39
C LEU A 213 -4.02 0.68 -6.18
N LEU A 214 -4.88 1.62 -5.80
CA LEU A 214 -5.23 2.81 -6.60
C LEU A 214 -5.11 4.16 -5.86
N ALA A 215 -4.69 4.21 -4.60
CA ALA A 215 -4.22 5.46 -4.03
C ALA A 215 -3.13 5.99 -4.96
N PRO A 216 -3.21 7.26 -5.42
CA PRO A 216 -2.52 7.74 -6.61
C PRO A 216 -1.11 7.24 -6.56
N THR A 217 -0.83 6.26 -7.42
CA THR A 217 0.52 5.76 -7.51
C THR A 217 1.37 6.99 -7.81
N SER A 218 2.52 7.00 -7.19
CA SER A 218 3.63 7.91 -7.39
C SER A 218 3.91 8.40 -8.82
N GLY A 219 3.28 7.80 -9.83
CA GLY A 219 3.22 8.23 -11.21
C GLY A 219 2.71 9.66 -11.42
N GLU A 220 1.85 10.24 -10.56
CA GLU A 220 1.39 11.62 -10.78
C GLU A 220 2.31 12.71 -10.26
N GLY A 221 2.91 12.53 -9.09
CA GLY A 221 4.02 13.39 -8.65
C GLY A 221 5.18 13.34 -9.66
N GLY A 222 5.36 12.20 -10.33
CA GLY A 222 6.24 12.08 -11.47
C GLY A 222 5.74 12.82 -12.72
N ARG A 223 4.48 12.61 -13.14
CA ARG A 223 3.87 13.26 -14.32
C ARG A 223 3.80 14.78 -14.22
N ARG A 224 3.53 15.35 -13.04
CA ARG A 224 3.55 16.81 -12.84
C ARG A 224 4.96 17.38 -13.02
N ARG A 225 5.98 16.66 -12.51
CA ARG A 225 7.38 17.08 -12.66
C ARG A 225 7.92 16.92 -14.08
N THR A 226 7.54 15.87 -14.80
CA THR A 226 7.93 15.70 -16.22
C THR A 226 7.28 16.75 -17.12
N ARG A 227 6.05 17.20 -16.81
CA ARG A 227 5.39 18.31 -17.50
C ARG A 227 6.03 19.67 -17.19
N SER A 228 6.42 19.94 -15.94
CA SER A 228 7.10 21.18 -15.58
C SER A 228 8.55 21.29 -16.10
N SER A 229 9.19 20.16 -16.43
CA SER A 229 10.53 20.11 -17.00
C SER A 229 10.58 20.24 -18.53
N GLY A 230 9.48 20.63 -19.18
CA GLY A 230 9.46 20.94 -20.62
C GLY A 230 9.66 19.75 -21.55
N ILE A 231 9.32 18.53 -21.12
CA ILE A 231 9.27 17.36 -22.02
C ILE A 231 7.96 17.47 -22.82
N ASP A 232 7.99 18.34 -23.84
CA ASP A 232 6.96 18.41 -24.86
C ASP A 232 6.90 17.06 -25.60
N GLN A 233 5.68 16.59 -25.89
CA GLN A 233 5.52 15.43 -26.76
C GLN A 233 5.84 15.86 -28.18
N GLY A 234 7.14 15.97 -28.48
CA GLY A 234 7.65 16.08 -29.83
C GLY A 234 7.20 14.85 -30.60
N SER A 235 6.18 15.04 -31.43
CA SER A 235 5.84 14.11 -32.50
C SER A 235 7.09 13.95 -33.37
N ALA A 236 7.57 12.72 -33.49
CA ALA A 236 8.61 12.35 -34.45
C ALA A 236 8.08 11.13 -35.23
N PRO A 237 8.49 11.02 -36.51
CA PRO A 237 7.68 10.54 -37.64
C PRO A 237 7.36 9.04 -37.65
#